data_AF-A0A3B5KR21-F1
#
_entry.id   AF-A0A3B5KR21-F1
#
_cell.length_a   1.000
_cell.length_b   1.000
_cell.length_c   1.000
_cell.angle_alpha   90.00
_cell.angle_beta   90.00
_cell.angle_gamma   90.00
#
_symmetry.space_group_name_H-M   'P 1'
#
loop_
_entity.id
_entity.type
_entity.pdbx_description
1 polymer ?
#
loop_
_entity_poly.entity_id
_entity_poly.type
_entity_poly.pdbx_seq_one_letter_code
_entity_poly.pdbx_strand_id
1 'polypeptide(L)'
;MTTNRDYSVNLSVQQVLSLWVQGTTLQHFTEMWYWVFLWCLFSSLFVHGAAGLLMLVTLQRHRRGRLITLVLVSVGFLASLSGSVITSAAVAGVYRVAGKDMAPLEALVFGVGQTTFSVIISFSRILATL
;
A
#
# COMPACT_ATOMS: atom_id res chain seq x y z
N MET A 1 4.19 -36.25 -11.15
CA MET A 1 4.48 -35.03 -11.95
C MET A 1 3.15 -34.42 -12.37
N THR A 2 2.73 -33.33 -11.74
CA THR A 2 1.52 -32.60 -12.13
C THR A 2 1.82 -31.11 -12.11
N THR A 3 2.13 -30.62 -13.31
CA THR A 3 1.87 -29.26 -13.81
C THR A 3 1.99 -28.12 -12.80
N ASN A 4 3.19 -27.56 -12.72
CA ASN A 4 3.43 -26.15 -12.48
C ASN A 4 2.60 -25.38 -13.51
N ARG A 5 1.37 -24.98 -13.16
CA ARG A 5 0.65 -23.99 -13.94
C ARG A 5 1.39 -22.70 -13.69
N ASP A 6 2.04 -22.19 -14.73
CA ASP A 6 2.50 -20.82 -14.77
C ASP A 6 1.32 -19.92 -14.41
N TYR A 7 1.24 -19.50 -13.14
CA TYR A 7 0.30 -18.50 -12.67
C TYR A 7 0.78 -17.17 -13.23
N SER A 8 0.69 -16.99 -14.55
CA SER A 8 0.89 -15.71 -15.18
C SER A 8 -0.24 -14.81 -14.68
N VAL A 9 0.07 -14.08 -13.61
CA VAL A 9 -0.70 -12.99 -13.06
C VAL A 9 -0.79 -11.93 -14.16
N ASN A 10 -1.67 -12.11 -15.15
CA ASN A 10 -2.04 -11.07 -16.11
C ASN A 10 -2.97 -10.05 -15.43
N LEU A 11 -2.71 -9.73 -14.15
CA LEU A 11 -3.37 -8.62 -13.49
C LEU A 11 -2.63 -7.35 -13.86
N SER A 12 -3.25 -6.61 -14.77
CA SER A 12 -2.83 -5.27 -15.09
C SER A 12 -3.08 -4.35 -13.91
N VAL A 13 -2.10 -3.48 -13.61
CA VAL A 13 -2.26 -2.37 -12.67
C VAL A 13 -3.51 -1.54 -13.00
N GLN A 14 -3.87 -1.43 -14.28
CA GLN A 14 -5.08 -0.74 -14.72
C GLN A 14 -6.37 -1.41 -14.23
N GLN A 15 -6.41 -2.75 -14.18
CA GLN A 15 -7.58 -3.49 -13.67
C GLN A 15 -7.78 -3.23 -12.18
N VAL A 16 -6.68 -3.25 -11.43
CA VAL A 16 -6.71 -2.93 -10.00
C VAL A 16 -7.20 -1.51 -9.75
N LEU A 17 -6.62 -0.53 -10.46
CA LEU A 17 -6.98 0.88 -10.32
C LEU A 17 -8.40 1.22 -10.76
N SER A 18 -8.90 0.56 -11.81
CA SER A 18 -10.28 0.73 -12.29
C SER A 18 -11.31 0.02 -11.41
N LEU A 19 -10.86 -0.74 -10.40
CA LEU A 19 -11.70 -1.62 -9.58
C LEU A 19 -12.47 -2.65 -10.41
N TRP A 20 -12.12 -2.80 -11.69
CA TRP A 20 -12.86 -3.58 -12.64
C TRP A 20 -12.21 -4.96 -12.75
N VAL A 21 -12.81 -5.90 -12.03
CA VAL A 21 -12.70 -7.31 -12.33
C VAL A 21 -13.98 -7.70 -13.05
N GLN A 22 -13.88 -8.39 -14.18
CA GLN A 22 -15.02 -8.93 -14.91
C GLN A 22 -15.76 -9.96 -14.03
N GLY A 23 -16.72 -9.47 -13.23
CA GLY A 23 -17.74 -10.26 -12.54
C GLY A 23 -17.27 -11.26 -11.48
N THR A 24 -16.00 -11.25 -11.07
CA THR A 24 -15.44 -12.25 -10.15
C THR A 24 -14.79 -11.58 -8.95
N THR A 25 -15.16 -12.03 -7.76
CA THR A 25 -14.44 -11.73 -6.52
C THR A 25 -13.02 -12.28 -6.59
N LEU A 26 -12.10 -11.72 -5.83
CA LEU A 26 -10.73 -12.20 -5.73
C LEU A 26 -10.74 -13.51 -4.92
N GLN A 27 -10.25 -14.59 -5.53
CA GLN A 27 -10.36 -15.95 -4.98
C GLN A 27 -9.04 -16.46 -4.43
N HIS A 28 -7.95 -16.10 -5.11
CA HIS A 28 -6.63 -16.64 -4.83
C HIS A 28 -5.88 -15.77 -3.84
N PHE A 29 -5.07 -16.41 -2.99
CA PHE A 29 -4.24 -15.71 -2.01
C PHE A 29 -3.40 -14.60 -2.65
N THR A 30 -2.65 -14.94 -3.69
CA THR A 30 -1.73 -14.01 -4.38
C THR A 30 -2.48 -12.84 -4.99
N GLU A 31 -3.70 -13.07 -5.48
CA GLU A 31 -4.55 -12.03 -6.03
C GLU A 31 -5.03 -11.06 -4.95
N MET A 32 -5.64 -11.57 -3.87
CA MET A 32 -6.07 -10.74 -2.74
C MET A 32 -4.90 -9.94 -2.14
N TRP A 33 -3.77 -10.60 -1.92
CA TRP A 33 -2.56 -9.99 -1.38
C TRP A 33 -2.07 -8.86 -2.28
N TYR A 34 -1.98 -9.11 -3.59
CA TYR A 34 -1.53 -8.14 -4.57
C TYR A 34 -2.46 -6.93 -4.64
N TRP A 35 -3.78 -7.13 -4.66
CA TRP A 35 -4.76 -6.04 -4.69
C TRP A 35 -4.69 -5.14 -3.45
N VAL A 36 -4.68 -5.74 -2.25
CA VAL A 36 -4.56 -4.97 -0.99
C VAL A 36 -3.25 -4.20 -0.95
N PHE A 37 -2.14 -4.87 -1.28
CA PHE A 37 -0.82 -4.24 -1.30
C PHE A 37 -0.74 -3.10 -2.31
N LEU A 38 -1.29 -3.27 -3.51
CA LEU A 38 -1.22 -2.26 -4.56
C LEU A 38 -2.05 -1.02 -4.20
N TRP A 39 -3.23 -1.19 -3.61
CA TRP A 39 -3.99 -0.05 -3.08
C TRP A 39 -3.24 0.68 -1.96
N CYS A 40 -2.58 -0.05 -1.06
CA CYS A 40 -1.72 0.55 -0.05
C CYS A 40 -0.51 1.30 -0.67
N LEU A 41 0.10 0.73 -1.71
CA LEU A 41 1.22 1.35 -2.43
C LEU A 41 0.79 2.68 -3.06
N PHE A 42 -0.35 2.69 -3.77
CA PHE A 42 -0.87 3.89 -4.42
C PHE A 42 -1.25 4.97 -3.41
N SER A 43 -1.98 4.63 -2.34
CA SER A 43 -2.33 5.62 -1.31
C SER A 43 -1.09 6.14 -0.58
N SER A 44 -0.13 5.28 -0.26
CA SER A 44 1.11 5.68 0.41
C SER A 44 1.96 6.58 -0.49
N LEU A 45 2.05 6.28 -1.79
CA LEU A 45 2.76 7.12 -2.75
C LEU A 45 2.10 8.49 -2.89
N PHE A 46 0.76 8.55 -2.89
CA PHE A 46 0.03 9.81 -2.91
C PHE A 46 0.34 10.65 -1.67
N VAL A 47 0.24 10.08 -0.47
CA VAL A 47 0.49 10.79 0.80
C VAL A 47 1.95 11.25 0.92
N HIS A 48 2.92 10.34 0.72
CA HIS A 48 4.34 10.68 0.81
C HIS A 48 4.79 11.58 -0.33
N GLY A 49 4.20 11.44 -1.52
CA GLY A 49 4.43 12.32 -2.66
C GLY A 49 3.95 13.74 -2.40
N ALA A 50 2.74 13.91 -1.87
CA ALA A 50 2.21 15.21 -1.47
C ALA A 50 3.07 15.85 -0.36
N ALA A 51 3.46 15.07 0.66
CA ALA A 51 4.36 15.54 1.72
C ALA A 51 5.74 15.94 1.17
N GLY A 52 6.31 15.13 0.28
CA GLY A 52 7.58 15.42 -0.40
C GLY A 52 7.51 16.67 -1.27
N LEU A 53 6.43 16.85 -2.02
CA LEU A 53 6.21 18.06 -2.83
C LEU A 53 6.09 19.31 -1.94
N LEU A 54 5.27 19.24 -0.89
CA LEU A 54 5.13 20.31 0.08
C LEU A 54 6.50 20.69 0.67
N MET A 55 7.31 19.70 1.01
CA MET A 55 8.67 19.87 1.49
C MET A 55 9.58 20.60 0.49
N LEU A 56 9.53 20.20 -0.78
CA LEU A 56 10.34 20.81 -1.83
C LEU A 56 10.02 22.30 -1.98
N VAL A 57 8.74 22.66 -1.86
CA VAL A 57 8.26 24.05 -1.92
C VAL A 57 8.66 24.82 -0.66
N THR A 58 8.45 24.27 0.54
CA THR A 58 8.73 24.97 1.80
C THR A 58 10.22 25.15 2.05
N LEU A 59 11.07 24.17 1.69
CA LEU A 59 12.53 24.22 1.85
C LEU A 59 13.29 24.61 0.58
N GLN A 60 12.64 25.26 -0.38
CA GLN A 60 13.26 25.64 -1.65
C GLN A 60 14.57 26.45 -1.49
N ARG A 61 14.69 27.24 -0.41
CA ARG A 61 15.88 28.07 -0.11
C ARG A 61 17.00 27.34 0.64
N HIS A 62 16.75 26.15 1.20
CA HIS A 62 17.71 25.44 2.05
C HIS A 62 18.10 24.08 1.46
N ARG A 63 19.17 24.06 0.66
CA ARG A 63 19.65 22.84 -0.04
C ARG A 63 19.88 21.64 0.89
N ARG A 64 20.44 21.85 2.08
CA ARG A 64 20.68 20.79 3.07
C ARG A 64 19.40 20.28 3.72
N GLY A 65 18.52 21.20 4.14
CA GLY A 65 17.23 20.83 4.72
C GLY A 65 16.37 20.02 3.74
N ARG A 66 16.33 20.45 2.47
CA ARG A 66 15.64 19.72 1.40
C ARG A 66 16.16 18.29 1.25
N LEU A 67 17.47 18.09 1.22
CA LEU A 67 18.07 16.76 1.10
C LEU A 67 17.70 15.87 2.30
N ILE A 68 17.88 16.37 3.53
CA ILE A 68 17.62 15.62 4.75
C ILE A 68 16.18 15.13 4.77
N THR A 69 15.21 15.98 4.44
CA THR A 69 13.82 15.56 4.54
C THR A 69 13.35 14.73 3.35
N LEU A 70 13.91 14.90 2.16
CA LEU A 70 13.70 13.92 1.10
C LEU A 70 14.13 12.52 1.56
N VAL A 71 15.30 12.42 2.20
CA VAL A 71 15.76 11.15 2.78
C VAL A 71 14.79 10.63 3.84
N LEU A 72 14.34 11.48 4.77
CA LEU A 72 13.39 11.06 5.81
C LEU A 72 12.04 10.60 5.25
N VAL A 73 11.49 11.31 4.27
CA VAL A 73 10.24 10.92 3.59
C VAL A 73 10.43 9.61 2.84
N SER A 74 11.55 9.42 2.14
CA SER A 74 11.86 8.17 1.45
C SER A 74 12.02 7.00 2.43
N VAL A 75 12.74 7.18 3.54
CA VAL A 75 12.90 6.13 4.56
C VAL A 75 11.56 5.80 5.21
N GLY A 76 10.74 6.80 5.55
CA GLY A 76 9.40 6.60 6.08
C GLY A 76 8.48 5.85 5.12
N PHE A 77 8.56 6.17 3.83
CA PHE A 77 7.83 5.46 2.77
C PHE A 77 8.26 4.00 2.67
N LEU A 78 9.57 3.73 2.60
CA LEU A 78 10.10 2.36 2.50
C LEU A 78 9.78 1.53 3.75
N ALA A 79 9.88 2.11 4.94
CA ALA A 79 9.48 1.47 6.18
C ALA A 79 7.98 1.11 6.16
N SER A 80 7.13 2.04 5.71
CA SER A 80 5.68 1.80 5.56
C SER A 80 5.40 0.68 4.56
N LEU A 81 6.11 0.63 3.43
CA LEU A 81 5.95 -0.42 2.43
C LEU A 81 6.34 -1.80 2.97
N SER A 82 7.43 -1.89 3.73
CA SER A 82 7.86 -3.18 4.30
C SER A 82 6.80 -3.79 5.21
N GLY A 83 6.18 -2.97 6.07
CA GLY A 83 5.08 -3.40 6.94
C GLY A 83 3.78 -3.69 6.17
N SER A 84 3.48 -2.92 5.13
CA SER A 84 2.24 -3.10 4.35
C SER A 84 2.25 -4.36 3.51
N VAL A 85 3.41 -4.79 2.99
CA VAL A 85 3.54 -6.09 2.29
C VAL A 85 3.10 -7.24 3.20
N ILE A 86 3.61 -7.25 4.44
CA ILE A 86 3.33 -8.30 5.44
C ILE A 86 1.87 -8.21 5.89
N THR A 87 1.38 -7.00 6.18
CA THR A 87 -0.01 -6.79 6.63
C THR A 87 -1.01 -7.19 5.54
N SER A 88 -0.71 -6.90 4.28
CA SER A 88 -1.55 -7.32 3.14
C SER A 88 -1.58 -8.84 3.02
N ALA A 89 -0.46 -9.52 3.27
CA ALA A 89 -0.40 -10.98 3.25
C ALA A 89 -1.24 -11.58 4.38
N ALA A 90 -1.22 -10.95 5.56
CA ALA A 90 -2.08 -11.33 6.68
C ALA A 90 -3.57 -11.19 6.34
N VAL A 91 -3.99 -10.06 5.73
CA VAL A 91 -5.38 -9.85 5.28
C VAL A 91 -5.81 -10.94 4.29
N ALA A 92 -5.02 -11.18 3.25
CA ALA A 92 -5.29 -12.25 2.27
C ALA A 92 -5.32 -13.64 2.92
N GLY A 93 -4.44 -13.88 3.90
CA GLY A 93 -4.40 -15.13 4.67
C GLY A 93 -5.68 -15.36 5.44
N VAL A 94 -6.22 -14.34 6.11
CA VAL A 94 -7.49 -14.42 6.84
C VAL A 94 -8.65 -14.77 5.90
N TYR A 95 -8.75 -14.12 4.73
CA TYR A 95 -9.80 -14.45 3.74
C TYR A 95 -9.68 -15.89 3.25
N ARG A 96 -8.46 -16.36 2.97
CA ARG A 96 -8.21 -17.74 2.53
C ARG A 96 -8.55 -18.78 3.59
N VAL A 97 -8.20 -18.53 4.85
CA VAL A 97 -8.55 -19.44 5.97
C VAL A 97 -10.05 -19.43 6.23
N ALA A 98 -10.71 -18.28 6.08
CA ALA A 98 -12.16 -18.15 6.22
C ALA A 98 -12.95 -18.73 5.04
N GLY A 99 -12.28 -19.14 3.94
CA GLY A 99 -12.95 -19.59 2.72
C GLY A 99 -13.82 -18.49 2.08
N LYS A 100 -13.49 -17.22 2.33
CA LYS A 100 -14.21 -16.07 1.78
C LYS A 100 -13.49 -15.50 0.58
N ASP A 101 -14.29 -15.13 -0.40
CA ASP A 101 -13.82 -14.33 -1.52
C ASP A 101 -13.80 -12.86 -1.12
N MET A 102 -12.87 -12.11 -1.71
CA MET A 102 -12.71 -10.69 -1.42
C MET A 102 -13.26 -9.86 -2.57
N ALA A 103 -14.14 -8.91 -2.27
CA ALA A 103 -14.55 -7.93 -3.28
C ALA A 103 -13.41 -6.93 -3.57
N PRO A 104 -13.24 -6.46 -4.81
CA PRO A 104 -12.25 -5.42 -5.15
C PRO A 104 -12.29 -4.17 -4.27
N LEU A 105 -13.50 -3.77 -3.81
CA LEU A 105 -13.68 -2.64 -2.91
C LEU A 105 -13.18 -2.92 -1.50
N GLU A 106 -13.33 -4.14 -0.99
CA GLU A 106 -12.74 -4.53 0.30
C GLU A 106 -11.21 -4.43 0.23
N ALA A 107 -10.61 -4.88 -0.87
CA ALA A 107 -9.17 -4.76 -1.07
C ALA A 107 -8.69 -3.29 -1.06
N LEU A 108 -9.45 -2.38 -1.70
CA LEU A 108 -9.19 -0.94 -1.64
C LEU A 108 -9.28 -0.43 -0.20
N VAL A 109 -10.34 -0.77 0.54
CA VAL A 109 -10.54 -0.31 1.91
C VAL A 109 -9.41 -0.79 2.82
N PHE A 110 -8.99 -2.05 2.72
CA PHE A 110 -7.86 -2.56 3.49
C PHE A 110 -6.54 -1.88 3.10
N GLY A 111 -6.27 -1.70 1.80
CA GLY A 111 -5.03 -1.07 1.33
C GLY A 111 -4.93 0.40 1.74
N VAL A 112 -5.96 1.20 1.47
CA VAL A 112 -6.04 2.61 1.88
C VAL A 112 -6.05 2.73 3.40
N GLY A 113 -6.79 1.84 4.08
CA GLY A 113 -6.86 1.77 5.53
C GLY A 113 -5.49 1.62 6.18
N GLN A 114 -4.63 0.73 5.68
CA GLN A 114 -3.24 0.58 6.16
C GLN A 114 -2.46 1.89 6.10
N THR A 115 -2.57 2.64 5.01
CA THR A 115 -1.91 3.95 4.87
C THR A 115 -2.45 4.94 5.89
N THR A 116 -3.77 5.04 6.02
CA THR A 116 -4.43 5.94 6.98
C THR A 116 -4.01 5.64 8.41
N PHE A 117 -4.02 4.37 8.83
CA PHE A 117 -3.57 3.97 10.17
C PHE A 117 -2.08 4.26 10.38
N SER A 118 -1.22 3.98 9.38
CA SER A 118 0.21 4.30 9.47
C SER A 118 0.45 5.80 9.67
N VAL A 119 -0.31 6.64 8.96
CA VAL A 119 -0.26 8.10 9.12
C VAL A 119 -0.71 8.52 10.52
N ILE A 120 -1.86 8.03 10.99
CA ILE A 120 -2.37 8.33 12.33
C ILE A 120 -1.34 7.95 13.41
N ILE A 121 -0.84 6.72 13.37
CA ILE A 121 0.16 6.23 14.33
C ILE A 121 1.44 7.08 14.27
N SER A 122 1.91 7.43 13.06
CA SER A 122 3.10 8.26 12.89
C SER A 122 2.92 9.65 13.50
N PHE A 123 1.78 10.30 13.27
CA PHE A 123 1.48 11.59 13.89
C PHE A 123 1.34 11.50 15.41
N SER A 124 0.64 10.49 15.93
CA SER A 124 0.50 10.26 17.37
C SER A 124 1.86 10.05 18.04
N ARG A 125 2.77 9.32 17.39
CA ARG A 125 4.13 9.11 17.92
C ARG A 125 4.91 10.41 17.99
N ILE A 126 4.86 11.25 16.95
CA ILE A 126 5.54 12.55 16.94
C ILE A 126 4.99 13.42 18.08
N LEU A 127 3.67 13.50 18.22
CA LEU A 127 3.01 14.27 19.28
C LEU A 127 3.42 13.79 20.68
N ALA A 128 3.59 12.49 20.88
CA ALA A 128 4.01 11.93 22.17
C ALA A 128 5.49 12.21 22.52
N THR A 129 6.32 12.55 21.53
CA THR A 129 7.76 12.81 21.71
C THR A 129 8.14 14.30 21.73
N LEU A 130 7.16 15.19 21.50
CA LEU A 130 7.29 16.64 21.59
C LEU A 130 6.83 17.13 22.97
#